data_AF-A0A850VVD7-F1
#
_entry.id   AF-A0A850VVD7-F1
#
_cell.length_a   1.000
_cell.length_b   1.000
_cell.length_c   1.000
_cell.angle_alpha   90.00
_cell.angle_beta   90.00
_cell.angle_gamma   90.00
#
_symmetry.space_group_name_H-M   'P 1'
#
loop_
_entity.id
_entity.type
_entity.pdbx_description
1 polymer ?
#
loop_
_entity_poly.entity_id
_entity_poly.type
_entity_poly.pdbx_seq_one_letter_code
_entity_poly.pdbx_strand_id
1 'polypeptide(L)'
;MVAGSLGGGTNLGKEVQEGRIFIVDYDLLEDIPAGTIHGRQQYVAAPLCLLHQGADGGLRPIAIQLSQKPGPTSPIFLPSDAEWDWLLAKTWVRNADFYSHQLIT
;
A
#
# COMPACT_ATOMS: atom_id res chain seq x y z
N MET A 1 5.74 -10.98 9.24
CA MET A 1 4.85 -9.86 8.88
C MET A 1 3.56 -10.38 8.27
N VAL A 2 3.55 -10.87 7.02
CA VAL A 2 2.30 -11.21 6.31
C VAL A 2 1.77 -12.64 6.46
N ALA A 3 2.37 -13.49 7.30
CA ALA A 3 2.04 -14.92 7.35
C ALA A 3 0.54 -15.19 7.63
N GLY A 4 -0.11 -14.40 8.50
CA GLY A 4 -1.55 -14.54 8.76
C GLY A 4 -2.47 -14.09 7.62
N SER A 5 -1.94 -13.34 6.66
CA SER A 5 -2.62 -12.98 5.42
C SER A 5 -2.40 -14.00 4.30
N LEU A 6 -1.46 -14.93 4.48
CA LEU A 6 -1.21 -16.04 3.56
C LEU A 6 -1.96 -17.30 4.03
N GLY A 7 -2.29 -18.20 3.10
CA GLY A 7 -2.86 -19.50 3.45
C GLY A 7 -1.89 -20.39 4.25
N GLY A 8 -2.41 -21.44 4.91
CA GLY A 8 -1.58 -22.41 5.61
C GLY A 8 -0.64 -23.17 4.65
N GLY A 9 0.58 -23.48 5.10
CA GLY A 9 1.54 -24.31 4.35
C GLY A 9 2.29 -23.58 3.21
N THR A 10 2.30 -22.25 3.23
CA THR A 10 3.03 -21.42 2.27
C THR A 10 3.91 -20.37 2.95
N ASN A 11 4.65 -19.61 2.16
CA ASN A 11 5.39 -18.42 2.59
C ASN A 11 5.44 -17.39 1.46
N LEU A 12 5.81 -16.15 1.78
CA LEU A 12 5.82 -15.06 0.81
C LEU A 12 6.64 -15.39 -0.46
N GLY A 13 7.82 -16.00 -0.31
CA GLY A 13 8.67 -16.36 -1.44
C GLY A 13 8.01 -17.35 -2.40
N LYS A 14 7.31 -18.35 -1.85
CA LYS A 14 6.53 -19.32 -2.63
C LYS A 14 5.35 -18.64 -3.35
N GLU A 15 4.62 -17.77 -2.67
CA GLU A 15 3.50 -17.03 -3.27
C GLU A 15 3.97 -16.10 -4.41
N VAL A 16 5.15 -15.48 -4.28
CA VAL A 16 5.77 -14.70 -5.36
C VAL A 16 6.12 -15.60 -6.55
N GLN A 17 6.79 -16.74 -6.31
CA GLN A 17 7.16 -17.69 -7.38
C GLN A 17 5.94 -18.25 -8.12
N GLU A 18 4.84 -18.45 -7.41
CA GLU A 18 3.58 -18.94 -7.98
C GLU A 18 2.72 -17.82 -8.60
N GLY A 19 3.24 -16.59 -8.69
CA GLY A 19 2.57 -15.47 -9.37
C GLY A 19 1.33 -14.94 -8.67
N ARG A 20 1.21 -15.16 -7.35
CA ARG A 20 0.04 -14.74 -6.55
C ARG A 20 0.27 -13.47 -5.76
N ILE A 21 1.44 -12.85 -5.89
CA ILE A 21 1.78 -11.58 -5.25
C ILE A 21 1.84 -10.49 -6.31
N PHE A 22 1.12 -9.41 -6.06
CA PHE A 22 1.03 -8.25 -6.91
C PHE A 22 1.48 -7.03 -6.14
N ILE A 23 1.97 -6.02 -6.84
CA ILE A 23 2.36 -4.75 -6.24
C ILE A 23 1.71 -3.60 -7.03
N VAL A 24 1.23 -2.60 -6.29
CA VAL A 24 0.93 -1.29 -6.84
C VAL A 24 1.94 -0.32 -6.25
N ASP A 25 2.75 0.26 -7.12
CA ASP A 25 3.84 1.16 -6.76
C ASP A 25 3.53 2.57 -7.27
N TYR A 26 3.48 3.54 -6.35
CA TYR A 26 3.22 4.95 -6.65
C TYR A 26 4.50 5.79 -6.55
N ASP A 27 5.64 5.24 -6.97
CA ASP A 27 6.95 5.91 -7.01
C ASP A 27 6.92 7.27 -7.71
N LEU A 28 6.10 7.41 -8.75
CA LEU A 28 5.93 8.64 -9.52
C LEU A 28 5.37 9.81 -8.69
N LEU A 29 4.72 9.52 -7.55
CA LEU A 29 4.24 10.54 -6.62
C LEU A 29 5.28 10.96 -5.59
N GLU A 30 6.46 10.33 -5.56
CA GLU A 30 7.54 10.70 -4.65
C GLU A 30 7.99 12.15 -4.93
N ASP A 31 8.21 12.90 -3.85
CA ASP A 31 8.66 14.29 -3.87
C ASP A 31 7.77 15.29 -4.65
N ILE A 32 6.54 14.90 -5.04
CA ILE A 32 5.58 15.85 -5.60
C ILE A 32 5.17 16.87 -4.52
N PRO A 33 5.26 18.19 -4.82
CA PRO A 33 4.90 19.21 -3.85
C PRO A 33 3.40 19.17 -3.57
N ALA A 34 3.04 19.01 -2.30
CA ALA A 34 1.66 19.10 -1.86
C ALA A 34 1.20 20.57 -1.81
N GLY A 35 0.05 20.84 -2.41
CA GLY A 35 -0.54 22.18 -2.45
C GLY A 35 -1.21 22.62 -1.14
N THR A 36 -1.94 23.73 -1.24
CA THR A 36 -2.71 24.32 -0.14
C THR A 36 -4.16 24.46 -0.55
N ILE A 37 -5.11 24.04 0.29
CA ILE A 37 -6.55 24.17 0.06
C ILE A 37 -7.13 25.03 1.18
N HIS A 38 -7.79 26.14 0.82
CA HIS A 38 -8.33 27.13 1.77
C HIS A 38 -7.31 27.58 2.84
N GLY A 39 -6.07 27.82 2.42
CA GLY A 39 -4.98 28.22 3.32
C GLY A 39 -4.40 27.09 4.19
N ARG A 40 -4.87 25.83 4.05
CA ARG A 40 -4.37 24.68 4.81
C ARG A 40 -3.44 23.81 3.97
N GLN A 41 -2.25 23.51 4.51
CA GLN A 41 -1.30 22.58 3.91
C GLN A 41 -1.93 21.20 3.69
N GLN A 42 -1.77 20.66 2.49
CA GLN A 42 -2.14 19.29 2.16
C GLN A 42 -0.91 18.40 2.17
N TYR A 43 -1.09 17.09 2.01
CA TYR A 43 0.01 16.13 1.99
C TYR A 43 -0.23 15.11 0.88
N VAL A 44 0.87 14.60 0.33
CA VAL A 44 0.89 13.55 -0.70
C VAL A 44 1.80 12.44 -0.18
N ALA A 45 1.39 11.20 -0.38
CA ALA A 45 2.18 10.02 -0.09
C ALA A 45 2.54 9.32 -1.42
N ALA A 46 3.63 8.56 -1.40
CA ALA A 46 4.07 7.70 -2.50
C ALA A 46 4.10 6.25 -2.00
N PRO A 47 2.94 5.61 -1.83
CA PRO A 47 2.86 4.32 -1.18
C PRO A 47 3.27 3.14 -2.08
N LEU A 48 3.71 2.05 -1.46
CA LEU A 48 3.75 0.72 -2.05
C LEU A 48 2.67 -0.15 -1.39
N CYS A 49 1.80 -0.74 -2.19
CA CYS A 49 0.74 -1.64 -1.74
C CYS A 49 1.00 -3.05 -2.27
N LEU A 50 1.31 -3.98 -1.37
CA LEU A 50 1.48 -5.39 -1.70
C LEU A 50 0.14 -6.11 -1.58
N LEU A 51 -0.26 -6.83 -2.62
CA LEU A 51 -1.49 -7.59 -2.67
C LEU A 51 -1.23 -9.08 -2.87
N HIS A 52 -2.10 -9.89 -2.31
CA HIS A 52 -2.11 -11.34 -2.50
C HIS A 52 -3.41 -11.78 -3.17
N GLN A 53 -3.29 -12.70 -4.13
CA GLN A 53 -4.43 -13.38 -4.73
C GLN A 53 -4.75 -14.64 -3.93
N GLY A 54 -5.90 -14.62 -3.26
CA GLY A 54 -6.41 -15.78 -2.52
C GLY A 54 -6.84 -16.92 -3.43
N ALA A 55 -7.08 -18.10 -2.83
CA ALA A 55 -7.60 -19.26 -3.57
C ALA A 55 -8.99 -19.03 -4.19
N ASP A 56 -9.73 -18.04 -3.68
CA ASP A 56 -11.00 -17.58 -4.24
C ASP A 56 -10.82 -16.62 -5.44
N GLY A 57 -9.59 -16.38 -5.87
CA GLY A 57 -9.23 -15.48 -6.96
C GLY A 57 -9.22 -14.00 -6.56
N GLY A 58 -9.64 -13.65 -5.34
CA GLY A 58 -9.74 -12.28 -4.86
C GLY A 58 -8.38 -11.68 -4.49
N LEU A 59 -8.11 -10.48 -4.98
CA LEU A 59 -6.92 -9.70 -4.60
C LEU A 59 -7.18 -8.92 -3.32
N ARG A 60 -6.28 -9.06 -2.34
CA ARG A 60 -6.38 -8.40 -1.04
C ARG A 60 -5.05 -7.73 -0.66
N PRO A 61 -5.07 -6.49 -0.15
CA PRO A 61 -3.86 -5.86 0.36
C PRO A 61 -3.38 -6.59 1.63
N ILE A 62 -2.09 -6.92 1.67
CA ILE A 62 -1.45 -7.66 2.76
C ILE A 62 -0.33 -6.87 3.44
N ALA A 63 0.17 -5.82 2.81
CA ALA A 63 1.12 -4.88 3.40
C ALA A 63 1.06 -3.53 2.67
N ILE A 64 1.21 -2.42 3.39
CA ILE A 64 1.28 -1.06 2.84
C ILE A 64 2.44 -0.31 3.49
N GLN A 65 3.35 0.24 2.68
CA GLN A 65 4.34 1.24 3.12
C GLN A 65 3.95 2.58 2.50
N LEU A 66 3.86 3.66 3.29
CA LEU A 66 3.36 4.96 2.80
C LEU A 66 4.43 5.86 2.15
N SER A 67 5.68 5.43 2.16
CA SER A 67 6.80 6.11 1.51
C SER A 67 7.62 5.10 0.71
N GLN A 68 8.35 5.59 -0.28
CA GLN A 68 9.28 4.79 -1.07
C GLN A 68 10.48 4.32 -0.25
N LYS A 69 10.95 5.17 0.67
CA LYS A 69 12.15 4.90 1.48
C LYS A 69 11.77 4.21 2.79
N PRO A 70 12.25 2.96 3.04
CA PRO A 70 11.99 2.28 4.31
C PRO A 70 12.74 2.95 5.46
N GLY A 71 12.19 2.85 6.67
CA GLY A 71 12.86 3.38 7.87
C GLY A 71 11.96 3.38 9.10
N PRO A 72 12.50 3.74 10.28
CA PRO A 72 11.74 3.75 11.53
C PRO A 72 10.55 4.72 11.51
N THR A 73 10.58 5.75 10.65
CA THR A 73 9.48 6.71 10.44
C THR A 73 8.55 6.32 9.28
N SER A 74 8.84 5.23 8.56
CA SER A 74 8.00 4.69 7.49
C SER A 74 7.68 3.22 7.78
N PRO A 75 6.73 2.96 8.69
CA PRO A 75 6.34 1.61 9.02
C PRO A 75 5.64 0.92 7.84
N ILE A 76 5.71 -0.40 7.82
CA ILE A 76 4.90 -1.24 6.95
C ILE A 76 3.65 -1.62 7.75
N PHE A 77 2.52 -1.08 7.34
CA PHE A 77 1.21 -1.37 7.92
C PHE A 77 0.67 -2.70 7.38
N LEU A 78 -0.01 -3.44 8.25
CA LEU A 78 -0.52 -4.79 7.97
C LEU A 78 -2.01 -4.88 8.31
N PRO A 79 -2.76 -5.83 7.71
CA PRO A 79 -4.15 -6.10 8.09
C PRO A 79 -4.34 -6.51 9.56
N SER A 80 -3.27 -6.95 10.23
CA SER A 80 -3.26 -7.34 11.64
C SER A 80 -3.04 -6.18 12.61
N ASP A 81 -2.72 -4.99 12.10
CA ASP A 81 -2.53 -3.80 12.94
C ASP A 81 -3.88 -3.31 13.47
N ALA A 82 -3.85 -2.26 14.32
CA ALA A 82 -5.07 -1.66 14.83
C ALA A 82 -5.97 -1.21 13.67
N GLU A 83 -7.29 -1.31 13.88
CA GLU A 83 -8.30 -1.05 12.84
C GLU A 83 -8.07 0.30 12.12
N TRP A 84 -7.81 1.36 12.89
CA TRP A 84 -7.61 2.70 12.37
C TRP A 84 -6.27 2.89 11.66
N ASP A 85 -5.21 2.19 12.09
CA ASP A 85 -3.91 2.23 11.43
C ASP A 85 -4.02 1.62 10.03
N TRP A 86 -4.65 0.44 9.93
CA TRP A 86 -4.85 -0.23 8.66
C TRP A 86 -5.83 0.52 7.74
N LEU A 87 -6.91 1.07 8.30
CA LEU A 87 -7.86 1.88 7.53
C LEU A 87 -7.20 3.15 6.98
N LEU A 88 -6.40 3.84 7.78
CA LEU A 88 -5.68 5.03 7.35
C LEU A 88 -4.65 4.72 6.27
N ALA A 89 -3.88 3.64 6.42
CA ALA A 89 -2.92 3.20 5.40
C ALA A 89 -3.59 2.95 4.04
N LYS A 90 -4.71 2.21 4.03
CA LYS A 90 -5.51 2.00 2.80
C LYS A 90 -6.07 3.29 2.23
N THR A 91 -6.47 4.23 3.07
CA THR A 91 -7.00 5.54 2.64
C THR A 91 -5.94 6.35 1.92
N TRP A 92 -4.69 6.35 2.41
CA TRP A 92 -3.55 6.97 1.72
C TRP A 92 -3.23 6.30 0.38
N VAL A 93 -3.33 4.98 0.27
CA VAL A 93 -3.22 4.28 -1.03
C VAL A 93 -4.33 4.74 -1.99
N ARG A 94 -5.58 4.87 -1.52
CA ARG A 94 -6.68 5.39 -2.34
C ARG A 94 -6.51 6.86 -2.73
N ASN A 95 -5.87 7.66 -1.88
CA ASN A 95 -5.52 9.05 -2.20
C ASN A 95 -4.45 9.12 -3.29
N ALA A 96 -3.41 8.30 -3.22
CA ALA A 96 -2.39 8.17 -4.28
C ALA A 96 -3.00 7.71 -5.61
N ASP A 97 -3.88 6.70 -5.57
CA ASP A 97 -4.64 6.24 -6.73
C ASP A 97 -5.46 7.36 -7.38
N PHE A 98 -6.13 8.19 -6.56
CA PHE A 98 -6.87 9.35 -7.04
C PHE A 98 -5.96 10.34 -7.79
N TYR A 99 -4.79 10.68 -7.23
CA TYR A 99 -3.85 11.56 -7.93
C TYR A 99 -3.37 10.97 -9.25
N SER A 100 -2.95 9.70 -9.24
CA SER A 100 -2.49 9.02 -10.44
C SER A 100 -3.58 8.98 -11.51
N HIS A 101 -4.80 8.62 -11.14
CA HIS A 101 -5.93 8.57 -12.06
C HIS A 101 -6.26 9.94 -12.64
N GLN A 102 -6.25 11.02 -11.86
CA GLN A 102 -6.68 12.33 -12.36
C GLN A 102 -5.61 13.04 -13.20
N LEU A 103 -4.33 12.76 -12.96
CA LEU A 103 -3.24 13.50 -13.57
C LEU A 103 -2.55 12.76 -14.73
N ILE A 104 -2.65 11.43 -14.77
CA ILE A 104 -1.87 10.61 -15.70
C ILE A 104 -2.78 9.76 -16.61
N THR A 105 -3.80 9.11 -16.05
CA THR A 105 -4.73 8.23 -16.78
C THR A 105 -5.81 9.01 -17.51
#